data_AF-A0A2M7D9S5-F1
#
_entry.id   AF-A0A2M7D9S5-F1
#
_cell.length_a   1.000
_cell.length_b   1.000
_cell.length_c   1.000
_cell.angle_alpha   90.00
_cell.angle_beta   90.00
_cell.angle_gamma   90.00
#
_symmetry.space_group_name_H-M   'P 1'
#
loop_
_entity.id
_entity.type
_entity.pdbx_description
1 polymer ?
#
loop_
_entity_poly.entity_id
_entity_poly.type
_entity_poly.pdbx_seq_one_letter_code
_entity_poly.pdbx_strand_id
1 'polypeptide(L)'
;MNSNDLRRKFLEFFEEKGHKIVASSSLIPTDPSVLFTTAGMQQFKPYYLGQVFPYGPNVVSCQKCFRTSDIEEVGNESHLTFLEMLGNFSFGGYFKTEAIKFAYEFLFEELKLPKEDAIFTVFGGDRNVPEDKESVQIWKKLGIAENKIKKCGRADNFWGPTGEEGPCGPTTEIHINGIEIWNLVFNEYYQNKNKKLTPLAQKGVDTGMGLERLAMIVQDKPSVFETDLFQSLIEGIEKYQTKPYSLSPRPYRIIADHAKGAVFLISEGVLPSNVERGYVLRRILRRAIRYGKLLSLAKQFLIPLTQKVIEIYRDVYPEVKSKEEEILTVIQNEEEKFEKTLEEGLKELKKLKRIGKIEEVEGGKIKIFNRVSARDAFYIYQTFGFPLEMIQEELAKNALLVDEEEFQEEFKKHQEISRAGVENKFGGVGKEAGETSAKLHTATHLLHAVLRQIFGGNVKQMGSDITAQRLRFDFSYPRKMTTEEIKKVQDLVNQKIREDLKVEKEEMSYEEAIKGGALAFFKEKYPSVVTVYSIGDISKEICAGPHAKRTSELGLFRIIKEESSGAGVRRIRAILE
;
A
#
# COMPACT_ATOMS: atom_id res chain seq x y z
N MET A 1 24.57 8.37 16.53
CA MET A 1 24.58 8.14 15.06
C MET A 1 23.14 8.32 14.57
N ASN A 2 22.91 9.03 13.46
CA ASN A 2 21.56 9.25 12.94
C ASN A 2 21.14 8.12 11.97
N SER A 3 19.89 8.14 11.51
CA SER A 3 19.34 7.10 10.62
C SER A 3 20.03 7.02 9.25
N ASN A 4 20.47 8.15 8.68
CA ASN A 4 21.20 8.19 7.42
C ASN A 4 22.56 7.51 7.53
N ASP A 5 23.29 7.77 8.62
CA ASP A 5 24.54 7.10 8.93
C ASP A 5 24.34 5.60 9.13
N LEU A 6 23.26 5.19 9.81
CA LEU A 6 22.95 3.77 10.03
C LEU A 6 22.66 3.02 8.73
N ARG A 7 21.84 3.59 7.82
CA ARG A 7 21.62 3.00 6.49
C ARG A 7 22.94 2.80 5.75
N ARG A 8 23.72 3.88 5.64
CA ARG A 8 25.01 3.85 4.94
C ARG A 8 25.95 2.81 5.53
N LYS A 9 26.17 2.85 6.85
CA LYS A 9 27.10 1.94 7.55
C LYS A 9 26.70 0.48 7.40
N PHE A 10 25.40 0.16 7.41
CA PHE A 10 24.92 -1.19 7.15
C PHE A 10 25.21 -1.64 5.73
N LEU A 11 24.90 -0.81 4.73
CA LEU A 11 25.11 -1.14 3.32
C LEU A 11 26.61 -1.30 3.00
N GLU A 12 27.45 -0.38 3.45
CA GLU A 12 28.90 -0.41 3.27
C GLU A 12 29.53 -1.63 3.97
N PHE A 13 29.11 -1.94 5.21
CA PHE A 13 29.59 -3.11 5.93
C PHE A 13 29.38 -4.41 5.14
N PHE A 14 28.19 -4.62 4.55
CA PHE A 14 27.93 -5.82 3.76
C PHE A 14 28.56 -5.76 2.36
N GLU A 15 28.71 -4.57 1.76
CA GLU A 15 29.48 -4.42 0.52
C GLU A 15 30.94 -4.86 0.69
N GLU A 16 31.58 -4.50 1.82
CA GLU A 16 32.92 -4.96 2.18
C GLU A 16 33.00 -6.48 2.41
N LYS A 17 31.89 -7.14 2.76
CA LYS A 17 31.78 -8.61 2.84
C LYS A 17 31.43 -9.27 1.50
N GLY A 18 31.37 -8.51 0.41
CA GLY A 18 31.12 -9.00 -0.94
C GLY A 18 29.64 -9.11 -1.33
N HIS A 19 28.75 -8.43 -0.62
CA HIS A 19 27.34 -8.33 -1.00
C HIS A 19 27.15 -7.23 -2.04
N LYS A 20 26.29 -7.48 -3.03
CA LYS A 20 25.87 -6.42 -3.95
C LYS A 20 24.80 -5.55 -3.29
N ILE A 21 25.03 -4.24 -3.21
CA ILE A 21 23.99 -3.27 -2.82
C ILE A 21 22.90 -3.23 -3.90
N VAL A 22 21.66 -3.46 -3.49
CA VAL A 22 20.46 -3.41 -4.35
C VAL A 22 19.49 -2.35 -3.82
N ALA A 23 18.94 -1.57 -4.74
CA ALA A 23 17.97 -0.53 -4.41
C ALA A 23 16.66 -1.11 -3.88
N SER A 24 15.98 -0.31 -3.06
CA SER A 24 14.64 -0.60 -2.56
C SER A 24 13.64 -0.75 -3.70
N SER A 25 12.86 -1.83 -3.70
CA SER A 25 11.73 -2.02 -4.60
C SER A 25 10.49 -1.22 -4.17
N SER A 26 9.53 -1.11 -5.09
CA SER A 26 8.22 -0.47 -4.86
C SER A 26 7.47 -1.08 -3.67
N LEU A 27 6.72 -0.25 -2.92
CA LEU A 27 5.75 -0.73 -1.93
C LEU A 27 4.56 -1.46 -2.55
N ILE A 28 4.34 -1.28 -3.85
CA ILE A 28 3.35 -1.97 -4.66
C ILE A 28 4.04 -3.17 -5.33
N PRO A 29 3.89 -4.39 -4.78
CA PRO A 29 4.54 -5.57 -5.32
C PRO A 29 3.87 -6.03 -6.60
N THR A 30 4.62 -6.77 -7.42
CA THR A 30 4.10 -7.47 -8.60
C THR A 30 3.37 -8.77 -8.25
N ASP A 31 3.58 -9.29 -7.04
CA ASP A 31 2.87 -10.47 -6.53
C ASP A 31 1.42 -10.10 -6.17
N PRO A 32 0.39 -10.67 -6.84
CA PRO A 32 -1.01 -10.33 -6.61
C PRO A 32 -1.56 -10.91 -5.30
N SER A 33 -0.85 -11.81 -4.62
CA SER A 33 -1.30 -12.40 -3.35
C SER A 33 -1.12 -11.49 -2.13
N VAL A 34 -0.42 -10.37 -2.32
CA VAL A 34 -0.07 -9.42 -1.25
C VAL A 34 -0.36 -7.98 -1.66
N LEU A 35 -0.94 -7.20 -0.75
CA LEU A 35 -1.29 -5.80 -1.02
C LEU A 35 -0.05 -4.91 -1.09
N PHE A 36 0.91 -5.10 -0.19
CA PHE A 36 2.11 -4.27 -0.11
C PHE A 36 3.36 -5.14 0.05
N THR A 37 4.51 -4.55 -0.22
CA THR A 37 5.81 -5.12 0.15
C THR A 37 5.95 -5.05 1.67
N THR A 38 5.96 -6.20 2.35
CA THR A 38 5.97 -6.28 3.83
C THR A 38 7.33 -6.66 4.43
N ALA A 39 8.25 -7.14 3.59
CA ALA A 39 9.57 -7.60 3.97
C ALA A 39 10.62 -7.36 2.88
N GLY A 40 11.89 -7.20 3.30
CA GLY A 40 13.05 -7.04 2.43
C GLY A 40 13.23 -8.17 1.43
N MET A 41 12.97 -9.40 1.86
CA MET A 41 13.14 -10.60 1.05
C MET A 41 12.19 -10.69 -0.15
N GLN A 42 11.04 -10.01 -0.10
CA GLN A 42 9.97 -10.19 -1.09
C GLN A 42 10.44 -9.88 -2.52
N GLN A 43 11.31 -8.88 -2.71
CA GLN A 43 11.88 -8.54 -4.02
C GLN A 43 12.85 -9.60 -4.57
N PHE A 44 13.32 -10.52 -3.73
CA PHE A 44 14.29 -11.56 -4.09
C PHE A 44 13.69 -12.97 -4.13
N LYS A 45 12.39 -13.12 -3.83
CA LYS A 45 11.69 -14.42 -3.82
C LYS A 45 11.95 -15.25 -5.07
N PRO A 46 11.95 -14.70 -6.30
CA PRO A 46 12.23 -15.50 -7.50
C PRO A 46 13.62 -16.15 -7.53
N TYR A 47 14.60 -15.59 -6.82
CA TYR A 47 15.97 -16.07 -6.84
C TYR A 47 16.15 -17.39 -6.09
N TYR A 48 15.38 -17.62 -5.03
CA TYR A 48 15.29 -18.93 -4.36
C TYR A 48 14.64 -20.02 -5.22
N LEU A 49 13.89 -19.62 -6.25
CA LEU A 49 13.19 -20.52 -7.15
C LEU A 49 14.02 -20.85 -8.41
N GLY A 50 15.32 -20.54 -8.39
CA GLY A 50 16.26 -20.89 -9.45
C GLY A 50 16.26 -19.94 -10.66
N GLN A 51 15.58 -18.79 -10.58
CA GLN A 51 15.70 -17.77 -11.62
C GLN A 51 17.08 -17.11 -11.56
N VAL A 52 17.75 -16.96 -12.71
CA VAL A 52 19.05 -16.27 -12.76
C VAL A 52 18.85 -14.79 -12.46
N PHE A 53 19.51 -14.28 -11.42
CA PHE A 53 19.42 -12.89 -10.99
C PHE A 53 20.78 -12.18 -11.12
N PRO A 54 20.83 -10.91 -11.54
CA PRO A 54 22.07 -10.31 -12.04
C PRO A 54 23.06 -9.88 -10.95
N TYR A 55 22.74 -10.04 -9.66
CA TYR A 55 23.50 -9.46 -8.55
C TYR A 55 24.47 -10.43 -7.84
N GLY A 56 24.59 -11.67 -8.32
CA GLY A 56 25.42 -12.68 -7.67
C GLY A 56 24.74 -13.32 -6.45
N PRO A 57 25.43 -14.17 -5.67
CA PRO A 57 24.81 -15.00 -4.64
C PRO A 57 24.49 -14.27 -3.33
N ASN A 58 25.00 -13.04 -3.13
CA ASN A 58 24.86 -12.27 -1.91
C ASN A 58 24.44 -10.84 -2.22
N VAL A 59 23.40 -10.34 -1.57
CA VAL A 59 22.89 -8.96 -1.77
C VAL A 59 22.54 -8.30 -0.46
N VAL A 60 22.60 -6.97 -0.42
CA VAL A 60 22.19 -6.16 0.73
C VAL A 60 21.27 -5.03 0.25
N SER A 61 20.24 -4.71 1.03
CA SER A 61 19.31 -3.62 0.71
C SER A 61 18.74 -2.97 1.97
N CYS A 62 18.24 -1.74 1.81
CA CYS A 62 17.33 -1.09 2.74
C CYS A 62 15.97 -0.97 2.05
N GLN A 63 15.04 -1.88 2.37
CA GLN A 63 13.75 -2.00 1.68
C GLN A 63 12.67 -1.19 2.40
N LYS A 64 11.89 -0.42 1.63
CA LYS A 64 10.65 0.21 2.10
C LYS A 64 9.62 -0.89 2.37
N CYS A 65 9.05 -0.94 3.56
CA CYS A 65 8.04 -1.93 3.92
C CYS A 65 6.78 -1.25 4.47
N PHE A 66 5.61 -1.78 4.12
CA PHE A 66 4.33 -1.34 4.67
C PHE A 66 3.59 -2.52 5.28
N ARG A 67 3.23 -2.45 6.57
CA ARG A 67 2.56 -3.49 7.33
C ARG A 67 1.16 -3.07 7.75
N THR A 68 0.16 -3.76 7.21
CA THR A 68 -1.24 -3.57 7.59
C THR A 68 -1.61 -4.31 8.87
N SER A 69 -0.88 -5.37 9.20
CA SER A 69 -1.06 -6.17 10.42
C SER A 69 -0.84 -5.36 11.69
N ASP A 70 0.07 -4.38 11.63
CA ASP A 70 0.59 -3.68 12.81
C ASP A 70 -0.17 -2.36 13.07
N ILE A 71 -1.20 -2.06 12.27
CA ILE A 71 -1.92 -0.77 12.32
C ILE A 71 -2.47 -0.52 13.73
N GLU A 72 -3.02 -1.52 14.42
CA GLU A 72 -3.68 -1.31 15.71
C GLU A 72 -2.70 -1.13 16.88
N GLU A 73 -1.53 -1.73 16.75
CA GLU A 73 -0.41 -1.65 17.67
C GLU A 73 0.29 -0.28 17.58
N VAL A 74 0.24 0.38 16.42
CA VAL A 74 0.79 1.74 16.24
C VAL A 74 0.31 2.67 17.34
N GLY A 75 1.27 3.40 17.90
CA GLY A 75 1.07 4.25 19.07
C GLY A 75 1.69 3.70 20.35
N ASN A 76 2.16 2.45 20.34
CA ASN A 76 3.13 1.96 21.32
C ASN A 76 4.56 2.47 20.99
N GLU A 77 5.58 1.91 21.62
CA GLU A 77 6.95 2.40 21.58
C GLU A 77 7.69 2.04 20.27
N SER A 78 7.23 1.04 19.50
CA SER A 78 8.06 0.39 18.47
C SER A 78 7.35 -0.12 17.20
N HIS A 79 6.02 -0.06 17.14
CA HIS A 79 5.24 -0.51 15.97
C HIS A 79 4.92 0.64 15.02
N LEU A 80 5.02 0.35 13.73
CA LEU A 80 4.89 1.29 12.63
C LEU A 80 4.11 0.67 11.48
N THR A 81 3.35 1.48 10.74
CA THR A 81 2.76 1.04 9.47
C THR A 81 3.79 1.02 8.35
N PHE A 82 4.65 2.04 8.31
CA PHE A 82 5.76 2.13 7.36
C PHE A 82 7.09 2.09 8.10
N LEU A 83 7.97 1.20 7.65
CA LEU A 83 9.33 1.08 8.18
C LEU A 83 10.32 0.76 7.06
N GLU A 84 11.60 1.00 7.35
CA GLU A 84 12.69 0.57 6.49
C GLU A 84 13.33 -0.69 7.05
N MET A 85 13.41 -1.72 6.23
CA MET A 85 13.99 -3.00 6.60
C MET A 85 15.38 -3.13 5.97
N LEU A 86 16.41 -3.01 6.81
CA LEU A 86 17.78 -3.39 6.49
C LEU A 86 17.85 -4.91 6.38
N GLY A 87 18.42 -5.43 5.30
CA GLY A 87 18.55 -6.87 5.13
C GLY A 87 19.75 -7.25 4.28
N ASN A 88 20.43 -8.33 4.69
CA ASN A 88 21.41 -9.05 3.90
C ASN A 88 20.84 -10.41 3.51
N PHE A 89 21.02 -10.80 2.26
CA PHE A 89 20.45 -12.03 1.72
C PHE A 89 21.52 -12.86 1.04
N SER A 90 21.43 -14.18 1.23
CA SER A 90 22.30 -15.17 0.60
C SER A 90 21.45 -16.19 -0.12
N PHE A 91 21.85 -16.53 -1.34
CA PHE A 91 21.21 -17.51 -2.21
C PHE A 91 22.24 -18.59 -2.54
N GLY A 92 22.63 -19.34 -1.51
CA GLY A 92 23.69 -20.35 -1.61
C GLY A 92 25.12 -19.82 -1.49
N GLY A 93 25.33 -18.53 -1.18
CA GLY A 93 26.66 -17.96 -0.98
C GLY A 93 27.27 -18.25 0.40
N TYR A 94 26.45 -18.14 1.44
CA TYR A 94 26.75 -18.51 2.83
C TYR A 94 25.49 -18.90 3.59
N PHE A 95 25.64 -19.40 4.82
CA PHE A 95 24.51 -19.86 5.64
C PHE A 95 24.65 -19.40 7.11
N LYS A 96 24.24 -20.22 8.08
CA LYS A 96 24.10 -19.85 9.49
C LYS A 96 25.37 -19.27 10.12
N THR A 97 26.52 -19.92 9.90
CA THR A 97 27.79 -19.54 10.55
C THR A 97 28.18 -18.12 10.21
N GLU A 98 28.23 -17.79 8.92
CA GLU A 98 28.60 -16.46 8.45
C GLU A 98 27.50 -15.44 8.76
N ALA A 99 26.21 -15.79 8.60
CA ALA A 99 25.10 -14.88 8.88
C ALA A 99 25.11 -14.39 10.34
N ILE A 100 25.24 -15.33 11.28
CA ILE A 100 25.29 -15.03 12.72
C ILE A 100 26.56 -14.25 13.06
N LYS A 101 27.70 -14.60 12.46
CA LYS A 101 28.96 -13.87 12.64
C LYS A 101 28.86 -12.43 12.14
N PHE A 102 28.28 -12.19 10.96
CA PHE A 102 28.10 -10.84 10.42
C PHE A 102 27.15 -10.01 11.29
N ALA A 103 26.06 -10.59 11.79
CA ALA A 103 25.17 -9.88 12.71
C ALA A 103 25.87 -9.52 14.03
N TYR A 104 26.71 -10.42 14.55
CA TYR A 104 27.53 -10.15 15.74
C TYR A 104 28.54 -9.01 15.50
N GLU A 105 29.33 -9.12 14.43
CA GLU A 105 30.33 -8.10 14.05
C GLU A 105 29.65 -6.74 13.88
N PHE A 106 28.53 -6.68 13.15
CA PHE A 106 27.85 -5.42 12.91
C PHE A 106 27.29 -4.78 14.19
N LEU A 107 26.60 -5.53 15.03
CA LEU A 107 25.96 -4.96 16.23
C LEU A 107 26.97 -4.65 17.35
N PHE A 108 27.90 -5.54 17.62
CA PHE A 108 28.72 -5.48 18.84
C PHE A 108 30.15 -4.98 18.61
N GLU A 109 30.69 -5.10 17.39
CA GLU A 109 32.03 -4.60 17.07
C GLU A 109 31.95 -3.27 16.32
N GLU A 110 31.11 -3.20 15.30
CA GLU A 110 30.95 -2.02 14.44
C GLU A 110 30.09 -0.93 15.06
N LEU A 111 28.92 -1.28 15.62
CA LEU A 111 28.04 -0.33 16.32
C LEU A 111 28.33 -0.24 17.82
N LYS A 112 29.11 -1.19 18.38
CA LYS A 112 29.52 -1.22 19.79
C LYS A 112 28.32 -1.17 20.76
N LEU A 113 27.23 -1.84 20.39
CA LEU A 113 26.06 -1.95 21.27
C LEU A 113 26.40 -2.80 22.52
N PRO A 114 25.78 -2.52 23.69
CA PRO A 114 26.05 -3.26 24.91
C PRO A 114 25.57 -4.72 24.78
N LYS A 115 26.54 -5.64 24.77
CA LYS A 115 26.26 -7.08 24.60
C LYS A 115 25.53 -7.67 25.81
N GLU A 116 25.75 -7.10 26.99
CA GLU A 116 25.11 -7.47 28.25
C GLU A 116 23.60 -7.31 28.24
N ASP A 117 23.06 -6.43 27.39
CA ASP A 117 21.62 -6.17 27.27
C ASP A 117 20.95 -7.01 26.19
N ALA A 118 21.76 -7.76 25.42
CA ALA A 118 21.27 -8.63 24.36
C ALA A 118 20.72 -9.96 24.91
N ILE A 119 19.65 -10.44 24.28
CA ILE A 119 19.10 -11.79 24.41
C ILE A 119 18.94 -12.34 22.99
N PHE A 120 19.29 -13.61 22.81
CA PHE A 120 19.24 -14.29 21.53
C PHE A 120 18.15 -15.35 21.62
N THR A 121 17.26 -15.40 20.64
CA THR A 121 16.23 -16.46 20.56
C THR A 121 16.55 -17.39 19.39
N VAL A 122 16.22 -18.67 19.53
CA VAL A 122 16.43 -19.71 18.51
C VAL A 122 15.23 -20.65 18.47
N PHE A 123 15.01 -21.25 17.30
CA PHE A 123 13.92 -22.21 17.12
C PHE A 123 14.10 -23.47 17.97
N GLY A 124 13.17 -23.70 18.90
CA GLY A 124 13.16 -24.84 19.83
C GLY A 124 12.74 -26.17 19.20
N GLY A 125 12.32 -26.19 17.94
CA GLY A 125 11.82 -27.39 17.26
C GLY A 125 10.33 -27.62 17.47
N ASP A 126 9.73 -28.44 16.60
CA ASP A 126 8.38 -28.95 16.74
C ASP A 126 8.22 -30.33 16.06
N ARG A 127 6.98 -30.75 15.81
CA ARG A 127 6.66 -32.06 15.19
C ARG A 127 7.18 -32.20 13.75
N ASN A 128 7.35 -31.09 13.03
CA ASN A 128 7.66 -31.07 11.59
C ASN A 128 9.09 -30.61 11.31
N VAL A 129 9.66 -29.75 12.16
CA VAL A 129 10.98 -29.14 11.97
C VAL A 129 11.82 -29.34 13.23
N PRO A 130 13.06 -29.83 13.12
CA PRO A 130 13.92 -30.05 14.28
C PRO A 130 14.36 -28.74 14.93
N GLU A 131 14.82 -28.85 16.18
CA GLU A 131 15.46 -27.75 16.91
C GLU A 131 16.69 -27.22 16.17
N ASP A 132 16.86 -25.89 16.16
CA ASP A 132 18.03 -25.23 15.58
C ASP A 132 19.25 -25.24 16.53
N LYS A 133 19.81 -26.43 16.72
CA LYS A 133 21.01 -26.64 17.56
C LYS A 133 22.26 -25.97 16.99
N GLU A 134 22.31 -25.76 15.68
CA GLU A 134 23.46 -25.18 14.99
C GLU A 134 23.65 -23.72 15.40
N SER A 135 22.58 -22.91 15.33
CA SER A 135 22.62 -21.49 15.75
C SER A 135 23.02 -21.32 17.22
N VAL A 136 22.55 -22.21 18.11
CA VAL A 136 22.98 -22.21 19.53
C VAL A 136 24.49 -22.36 19.66
N GLN A 137 25.09 -23.31 18.93
CA GLN A 137 26.54 -23.54 19.01
C GLN A 137 27.34 -22.39 18.41
N ILE A 138 26.85 -21.76 17.34
CA ILE A 138 27.52 -20.60 16.73
C ILE A 138 27.53 -19.42 17.71
N TRP A 139 26.39 -19.09 18.34
CA TRP A 139 26.33 -18.04 19.36
C TRP A 139 27.26 -18.31 20.55
N LYS A 140 27.32 -19.55 21.05
CA LYS A 140 28.25 -19.94 22.12
C LYS A 140 29.71 -19.74 21.71
N LYS A 141 30.08 -20.09 20.48
CA LYS A 141 31.44 -19.87 19.94
C LYS A 141 31.81 -18.40 19.83
N LEU A 142 30.84 -17.51 19.63
CA LEU A 142 31.02 -16.05 19.65
C LEU A 142 31.04 -15.45 21.08
N GLY A 143 31.07 -16.31 22.10
CA GLY A 143 31.18 -15.89 23.50
C GLY A 143 29.86 -15.36 24.09
N ILE A 144 28.71 -15.79 23.54
CA ILE A 144 27.40 -15.56 24.16
C ILE A 144 27.15 -16.63 25.21
N ALA A 145 26.85 -16.20 26.43
CA ALA A 145 26.54 -17.09 27.54
C ALA A 145 25.23 -17.86 27.28
N GLU A 146 25.18 -19.13 27.73
CA GLU A 146 24.03 -20.01 27.48
C GLU A 146 22.71 -19.48 28.05
N ASN A 147 22.73 -18.80 29.20
CA ASN A 147 21.55 -18.17 29.80
C ASN A 147 21.01 -16.97 28.99
N LYS A 148 21.76 -16.46 28.01
CA LYS A 148 21.32 -15.42 27.07
C LYS A 148 20.71 -15.99 25.79
N ILE A 149 20.78 -17.30 25.56
CA ILE A 149 20.23 -17.98 24.39
C ILE A 149 18.95 -18.72 24.79
N LYS A 150 17.79 -18.22 24.36
CA LYS A 150 16.47 -18.77 24.69
C LYS A 150 15.92 -19.57 23.50
N LYS A 151 15.34 -20.74 23.80
CA LYS A 151 14.62 -21.52 22.79
C LYS A 151 13.15 -21.11 22.80
N CYS A 152 12.60 -20.73 21.65
CA CYS A 152 11.19 -20.37 21.53
C CYS A 152 10.46 -21.23 20.49
N GLY A 153 9.14 -21.10 20.45
CA GLY A 153 8.28 -21.91 19.59
C GLY A 153 8.24 -21.44 18.14
N ARG A 154 7.41 -22.10 17.32
CA ARG A 154 7.17 -21.74 15.91
C ARG A 154 6.65 -20.32 15.71
N ALA A 155 5.82 -19.83 16.63
CA ALA A 155 5.25 -18.48 16.53
C ALA A 155 6.34 -17.39 16.62
N ASP A 156 7.41 -17.64 17.37
CA ASP A 156 8.47 -16.68 17.61
C ASP A 156 9.68 -16.91 16.70
N ASN A 157 10.06 -18.16 16.46
CA ASN A 157 11.33 -18.47 15.80
C ASN A 157 11.22 -19.35 14.54
N PHE A 158 10.11 -19.26 13.82
CA PHE A 158 10.01 -19.83 12.48
C PHE A 158 9.23 -18.88 11.57
N TRP A 159 9.86 -18.42 10.50
CA TRP A 159 9.24 -17.49 9.56
C TRP A 159 8.68 -18.24 8.35
N GLY A 160 7.39 -18.02 8.08
CA GLY A 160 6.71 -18.51 6.89
C GLY A 160 6.99 -17.65 5.65
N PRO A 161 6.51 -18.07 4.47
CA PRO A 161 6.71 -17.31 3.24
C PRO A 161 5.94 -15.99 3.23
N THR A 162 6.43 -15.03 2.45
CA THR A 162 5.61 -13.88 2.04
C THR A 162 4.54 -14.34 1.04
N GLY A 163 3.27 -14.17 1.41
CA GLY A 163 2.11 -14.65 0.64
C GLY A 163 1.67 -16.07 1.00
N GLU A 164 0.97 -16.75 0.08
CA GLU A 164 0.39 -18.09 0.34
C GLU A 164 1.41 -19.23 0.34
N GLU A 165 2.53 -19.06 -0.37
CA GLU A 165 3.58 -20.07 -0.53
C GLU A 165 4.95 -19.44 -0.80
N GLY A 166 6.03 -20.19 -0.53
CA GLY A 166 7.40 -19.73 -0.78
C GLY A 166 8.47 -20.33 0.15
N PRO A 167 9.70 -19.82 0.04
CA PRO A 167 10.80 -20.13 0.98
C PRO A 167 10.44 -19.74 2.41
N CYS A 168 10.89 -20.56 3.37
CA CYS A 168 10.66 -20.38 4.80
C CYS A 168 11.70 -21.18 5.62
N GLY A 169 11.77 -20.91 6.92
CA GLY A 169 12.65 -21.67 7.79
C GLY A 169 12.74 -21.19 9.24
N PRO A 170 13.54 -21.90 10.07
CA PRO A 170 13.84 -21.45 11.42
C PRO A 170 14.60 -20.13 11.39
N THR A 171 14.46 -19.36 12.45
CA THR A 171 15.21 -18.11 12.64
C THR A 171 15.93 -18.09 13.97
N THR A 172 16.96 -17.26 14.04
CA THR A 172 17.46 -16.73 15.30
C THR A 172 17.25 -15.22 15.33
N GLU A 173 16.83 -14.68 16.47
CA GLU A 173 16.58 -13.26 16.62
C GLU A 173 17.45 -12.66 17.71
N ILE A 174 17.78 -11.39 17.53
CA ILE A 174 18.60 -10.60 18.45
C ILE A 174 17.69 -9.53 19.05
N HIS A 175 17.53 -9.61 20.36
CA HIS A 175 16.71 -8.71 21.16
C HIS A 175 17.64 -7.86 22.03
N ILE A 176 17.49 -6.53 22.00
CA ILE A 176 18.21 -5.62 22.89
C ILE A 176 17.17 -4.85 23.69
N ASN A 177 17.32 -4.82 25.02
CA ASN A 177 16.34 -4.19 25.92
C ASN A 177 14.90 -4.71 25.73
N GLY A 178 14.77 -6.00 25.40
CA GLY A 178 13.48 -6.66 25.17
C GLY A 178 12.81 -6.33 23.83
N ILE A 179 13.51 -5.66 22.91
CA ILE A 179 13.00 -5.31 21.59
C ILE A 179 13.78 -6.10 20.54
N GLU A 180 13.06 -6.82 19.68
CA GLU A 180 13.64 -7.49 18.51
C GLU A 180 14.20 -6.45 17.55
N ILE A 181 15.51 -6.49 17.34
CA ILE A 181 16.23 -5.57 16.43
C ILE A 181 16.51 -6.27 15.10
N TRP A 182 16.86 -7.55 15.12
CA TRP A 182 17.27 -8.27 13.91
C TRP A 182 16.84 -9.74 13.96
N ASN A 183 16.14 -10.21 12.94
CA ASN A 183 15.88 -11.62 12.69
C ASN A 183 16.75 -12.17 11.56
N LEU A 184 17.22 -13.40 11.71
CA LEU A 184 18.05 -14.12 10.76
C LEU A 184 17.36 -15.43 10.38
N VAL A 185 16.55 -15.39 9.33
CA VAL A 185 15.78 -16.52 8.80
C VAL A 185 16.67 -17.37 7.90
N PHE A 186 16.67 -18.67 8.18
CA PHE A 186 17.44 -19.66 7.43
C PHE A 186 16.51 -20.44 6.50
N ASN A 187 16.34 -19.92 5.29
CA ASN A 187 15.51 -20.53 4.28
C ASN A 187 16.07 -21.90 3.88
N GLU A 188 15.44 -22.95 4.37
CA GLU A 188 15.80 -24.34 4.07
C GLU A 188 14.59 -25.20 3.67
N TYR A 189 13.37 -24.64 3.75
CA TYR A 189 12.14 -25.27 3.32
C TYR A 189 11.36 -24.40 2.35
N TYR A 190 10.62 -25.03 1.44
CA TYR A 190 9.55 -24.42 0.68
C TYR A 190 8.22 -24.85 1.29
N GLN A 191 7.39 -23.88 1.68
CA GLN A 191 6.02 -24.10 2.13
C GLN A 191 5.06 -23.90 0.96
N ASN A 192 4.27 -24.92 0.62
CA ASN A 192 3.22 -24.79 -0.38
C ASN A 192 1.91 -24.23 0.21
N LYS A 193 0.91 -23.98 -0.64
CA LYS A 193 -0.41 -23.47 -0.23
C LYS A 193 -1.14 -24.32 0.81
N ASN A 194 -0.84 -25.62 0.89
CA ASN A 194 -1.40 -26.55 1.87
C ASN A 194 -0.59 -26.60 3.18
N LYS A 195 0.34 -25.64 3.39
CA LYS A 195 1.26 -25.55 4.53
C LYS A 195 2.19 -26.77 4.68
N LYS A 196 2.35 -27.56 3.62
CA LYS A 196 3.31 -28.68 3.60
C LYS A 196 4.70 -28.14 3.30
N LEU A 197 5.67 -28.58 4.10
CA LEU A 197 7.09 -28.23 3.96
C LEU A 197 7.81 -29.26 3.09
N THR A 198 8.68 -28.78 2.21
CA THR A 198 9.61 -29.58 1.42
C THR A 198 11.01 -28.95 1.48
N PRO A 199 12.11 -29.72 1.54
CA PRO A 199 13.44 -29.13 1.55
C PRO A 199 13.72 -28.30 0.29
N LEU A 200 14.35 -27.14 0.44
CA LEU A 200 14.83 -26.36 -0.70
C LEU A 200 16.09 -27.00 -1.30
N ALA A 201 16.18 -27.00 -2.63
CA ALA A 201 17.40 -27.42 -3.33
C ALA A 201 18.58 -26.49 -3.02
N GLN A 202 18.31 -25.21 -2.85
CA GLN A 202 19.27 -24.19 -2.47
C GLN A 202 18.84 -23.55 -1.15
N LYS A 203 19.65 -23.70 -0.11
CA LYS A 203 19.47 -22.99 1.15
C LYS A 203 19.90 -21.53 1.00
N GLY A 204 19.38 -20.67 1.86
CA GLY A 204 19.80 -19.28 1.88
C GLY A 204 19.50 -18.57 3.19
N VAL A 205 19.92 -17.33 3.24
CA VAL A 205 19.74 -16.44 4.38
C VAL A 205 18.83 -15.30 3.95
N ASP A 206 17.84 -15.03 4.79
CA ASP A 206 16.98 -13.87 4.73
C ASP A 206 17.06 -13.19 6.10
N THR A 207 17.43 -11.92 6.13
CA THR A 207 17.45 -11.18 7.39
C THR A 207 16.61 -9.92 7.29
N GLY A 208 15.93 -9.58 8.38
CA GLY A 208 15.25 -8.30 8.53
C GLY A 208 15.67 -7.60 9.82
N MET A 209 16.20 -6.38 9.69
CA MET A 209 16.46 -5.45 10.78
C MET A 209 15.71 -4.15 10.54
N GLY A 210 14.80 -3.80 11.46
CA GLY A 210 14.05 -2.55 11.36
C GLY A 210 14.96 -1.36 11.66
N LEU A 211 15.17 -0.47 10.69
CA LEU A 211 16.02 0.71 10.84
C LEU A 211 15.54 1.58 12.01
N GLU A 212 14.24 1.77 12.16
CA GLU A 212 13.64 2.60 13.20
C GLU A 212 13.93 2.06 14.60
N ARG A 213 13.87 0.73 14.78
CA ARG A 213 14.21 0.08 16.05
C ARG A 213 15.70 0.13 16.32
N LEU A 214 16.54 -0.09 15.31
CA LEU A 214 17.99 0.07 15.45
C LEU A 214 18.36 1.51 15.83
N ALA A 215 17.76 2.50 15.18
CA ALA A 215 17.96 3.91 15.47
C ALA A 215 17.57 4.25 16.92
N MET A 216 16.44 3.70 17.40
CA MET A 216 16.00 3.85 18.78
C MET A 216 17.04 3.33 19.78
N ILE A 217 17.63 2.16 19.54
CA ILE A 217 18.69 1.62 20.41
C ILE A 217 19.98 2.45 20.31
N VAL A 218 20.44 2.76 19.10
CA VAL A 218 21.70 3.48 18.85
C VAL A 218 21.66 4.93 19.35
N GLN A 219 20.48 5.55 19.36
CA GLN A 219 20.27 6.92 19.85
C GLN A 219 19.84 6.98 21.32
N ASP A 220 19.76 5.82 21.99
CA ASP A 220 19.32 5.66 23.38
C ASP A 220 17.97 6.36 23.65
N LYS A 221 16.97 6.00 22.83
CA LYS A 221 15.61 6.54 22.90
C LYS A 221 14.63 5.50 23.44
N PRO A 222 13.64 5.91 24.25
CA PRO A 222 12.65 4.99 24.81
C PRO A 222 11.58 4.58 23.79
N SER A 223 11.50 5.25 22.64
CA SER A 223 10.59 4.87 21.55
C SER A 223 11.16 5.26 20.18
N VAL A 224 10.72 4.57 19.13
CA VAL A 224 11.08 4.91 17.74
C VAL A 224 10.64 6.33 17.37
N PHE A 225 9.61 6.85 18.04
CA PHE A 225 9.04 8.17 17.81
C PHE A 225 9.90 9.33 18.34
N GLU A 226 10.94 9.01 19.11
CA GLU A 226 11.87 9.99 19.69
C GLU A 226 13.24 9.96 18.99
N THR A 227 13.35 9.21 17.89
CA THR A 227 14.50 9.20 17.00
C THR A 227 14.47 10.36 16.02
N ASP A 228 15.59 10.62 15.34
CA ASP A 228 15.70 11.60 14.25
C ASP A 228 14.65 11.42 13.14
N LEU A 229 14.11 10.21 12.97
CA LEU A 229 13.08 9.89 11.97
C LEU A 229 11.68 10.43 12.31
N PHE A 230 11.41 10.77 13.57
CA PHE A 230 10.08 11.16 14.04
C PHE A 230 10.05 12.38 14.94
N GLN A 231 11.16 12.70 15.63
CA GLN A 231 11.21 13.78 16.61
C GLN A 231 10.64 15.09 16.07
N SER A 232 11.03 15.49 14.84
CA SER A 232 10.55 16.73 14.23
C SER A 232 9.04 16.71 13.93
N LEU A 233 8.45 15.53 13.69
CA LEU A 233 7.00 15.35 13.51
C LEU A 233 6.27 15.52 14.84
N ILE A 234 6.76 14.87 15.90
CA ILE A 234 6.19 14.97 17.25
C ILE A 234 6.22 16.42 17.74
N GLU A 235 7.36 17.10 17.62
CA GLU A 235 7.50 18.53 17.93
C GLU A 235 6.58 19.40 17.07
N GLY A 236 6.34 19.00 15.81
CA GLY A 236 5.41 19.66 14.90
C GLY A 236 3.97 19.61 15.40
N ILE A 237 3.55 18.50 16.00
CA ILE A 237 2.22 18.33 16.60
C ILE A 237 2.13 19.11 17.91
N GLU A 238 3.16 19.01 18.77
CA GLU A 238 3.15 19.59 20.12
C GLU A 238 3.06 21.12 20.13
N LYS A 239 3.61 21.80 19.11
CA LYS A 239 3.52 23.26 18.95
C LYS A 239 2.10 23.82 18.98
N TYR A 240 1.10 23.00 18.68
CA TYR A 240 -0.30 23.42 18.60
C TYR A 240 -1.15 22.91 19.77
N GLN A 241 -0.51 22.41 20.83
CA GLN A 241 -1.18 21.60 21.85
C GLN A 241 -1.01 22.15 23.26
N THR A 242 -2.05 21.93 24.07
CA THR A 242 -2.04 22.25 25.50
C THR A 242 -1.60 21.07 26.35
N LYS A 243 -1.73 19.84 25.85
CA LYS A 243 -1.25 18.62 26.52
C LYS A 243 0.05 18.14 25.89
N PRO A 244 1.19 18.16 26.62
CA PRO A 244 2.47 17.73 26.09
C PRO A 244 2.49 16.24 25.71
N TYR A 245 3.39 15.89 24.78
CA TYR A 245 3.57 14.51 24.30
C TYR A 245 3.77 13.51 25.44
N SER A 246 4.54 13.90 26.46
CA SER A 246 4.84 13.06 27.63
C SER A 246 3.61 12.60 28.43
N LEU A 247 2.49 13.34 28.37
CA LEU A 247 1.26 12.99 29.08
C LEU A 247 0.27 12.19 28.22
N SER A 248 0.41 12.22 26.89
CA SER A 248 -0.48 11.49 25.98
C SER A 248 0.25 11.09 24.70
N PRO A 249 1.21 10.16 24.75
CA PRO A 249 2.09 9.89 23.61
C PRO A 249 1.35 9.20 22.46
N ARG A 250 0.42 8.29 22.75
CA ARG A 250 -0.24 7.44 21.74
C ARG A 250 -0.86 8.23 20.56
N PRO A 251 -1.71 9.27 20.77
CA PRO A 251 -2.22 10.10 19.67
C PRO A 251 -1.15 10.71 18.76
N TYR A 252 -0.07 11.24 19.34
CA TYR A 252 1.02 11.87 18.59
C TYR A 252 1.75 10.86 17.71
N ARG A 253 2.05 9.69 18.28
CA ARG A 253 2.72 8.58 17.60
C ARG A 253 1.90 8.09 16.40
N ILE A 254 0.59 7.88 16.60
CA ILE A 254 -0.33 7.45 15.52
C ILE A 254 -0.37 8.48 14.39
N ILE A 255 -0.49 9.78 14.71
CA ILE A 255 -0.49 10.84 13.69
C ILE A 255 0.83 10.85 12.91
N ALA A 256 1.96 10.80 13.61
CA ALA A 256 3.28 10.86 12.98
C ALA A 256 3.57 9.64 12.08
N ASP A 257 3.27 8.43 12.56
CA ASP A 257 3.40 7.21 11.76
C ASP A 257 2.50 7.24 10.52
N HIS A 258 1.21 7.54 10.69
CA HIS A 258 0.27 7.48 9.57
C HIS A 258 0.51 8.59 8.54
N ALA A 259 1.00 9.77 8.96
CA ALA A 259 1.46 10.80 8.04
C ALA A 259 2.65 10.28 7.21
N LYS A 260 3.66 9.67 7.87
CA LYS A 260 4.81 9.06 7.19
C LYS A 260 4.37 7.97 6.21
N GLY A 261 3.55 7.02 6.64
CA GLY A 261 3.04 5.94 5.80
C GLY A 261 2.23 6.45 4.60
N ALA A 262 1.38 7.47 4.80
CA ALA A 262 0.60 8.06 3.71
C ALA A 262 1.48 8.70 2.63
N VAL A 263 2.54 9.43 3.02
CA VAL A 263 3.49 10.02 2.08
C VAL A 263 4.09 8.96 1.16
N PHE A 264 4.56 7.86 1.72
CA PHE A 264 5.16 6.79 0.91
C PHE A 264 4.13 6.10 0.01
N LEU A 265 2.94 5.79 0.50
CA LEU A 265 1.89 5.20 -0.33
C LEU A 265 1.49 6.11 -1.51
N ILE A 266 1.32 7.41 -1.26
CA ILE A 266 0.94 8.37 -2.32
C ILE A 266 2.11 8.58 -3.29
N SER A 267 3.36 8.57 -2.82
CA SER A 267 4.54 8.62 -3.69
C SER A 267 4.60 7.44 -4.67
N GLU A 268 3.96 6.31 -4.36
CA GLU A 268 3.84 5.13 -5.23
C GLU A 268 2.56 5.16 -6.10
N GLY A 269 1.79 6.25 -6.04
CA GLY A 269 0.57 6.47 -6.84
C GLY A 269 -0.71 5.88 -6.22
N VAL A 270 -0.70 5.52 -4.94
CA VAL A 270 -1.91 5.07 -4.23
C VAL A 270 -2.79 6.27 -3.91
N LEU A 271 -4.09 6.18 -4.24
CA LEU A 271 -5.08 7.21 -3.92
C LEU A 271 -6.15 6.69 -2.95
N PRO A 272 -6.68 7.53 -2.02
CA PRO A 272 -7.71 7.12 -1.07
C PRO A 272 -8.99 6.57 -1.75
N SER A 273 -9.35 5.33 -1.46
CA SER A 273 -10.49 4.63 -2.09
C SER A 273 -11.28 3.78 -1.06
N ASN A 274 -12.32 3.07 -1.52
CA ASN A 274 -13.09 2.14 -0.68
C ASN A 274 -12.60 0.68 -0.80
N VAL A 275 -11.53 0.41 -1.56
CA VAL A 275 -11.08 -0.95 -1.89
C VAL A 275 -9.56 -1.07 -1.85
N GLU A 276 -9.08 -2.26 -1.50
CA GLU A 276 -7.67 -2.67 -1.60
C GLU A 276 -6.70 -1.65 -0.97
N ARG A 277 -5.62 -1.31 -1.68
CA ARG A 277 -4.56 -0.38 -1.23
C ARG A 277 -5.11 1.02 -0.92
N GLY A 278 -6.09 1.47 -1.71
CA GLY A 278 -6.72 2.78 -1.50
C GLY A 278 -7.57 2.83 -0.23
N TYR A 279 -8.17 1.71 0.19
CA TYR A 279 -8.84 1.59 1.49
C TYR A 279 -7.84 1.75 2.63
N VAL A 280 -6.67 1.11 2.55
CA VAL A 280 -5.62 1.20 3.58
C VAL A 280 -5.12 2.64 3.73
N LEU A 281 -4.78 3.31 2.62
CA LEU A 281 -4.38 4.72 2.65
C LEU A 281 -5.47 5.61 3.27
N ARG A 282 -6.73 5.40 2.87
CA ARG A 282 -7.85 6.12 3.46
C ARG A 282 -7.97 5.86 4.96
N ARG A 283 -7.82 4.60 5.41
CA ARG A 283 -7.93 4.22 6.81
C ARG A 283 -6.90 4.93 7.67
N ILE A 284 -5.63 4.88 7.31
CA ILE A 284 -4.55 5.52 8.09
C ILE A 284 -4.70 7.04 8.12
N LEU A 285 -5.08 7.68 7.00
CA LEU A 285 -5.33 9.12 6.94
C LEU A 285 -6.50 9.53 7.84
N ARG A 286 -7.65 8.85 7.71
CA ARG A 286 -8.85 9.15 8.53
C ARG A 286 -8.61 8.92 10.02
N ARG A 287 -7.83 7.90 10.36
CA ARG A 287 -7.41 7.65 11.74
C ARG A 287 -6.53 8.78 12.27
N ALA A 288 -5.54 9.24 11.49
CA ALA A 288 -4.71 10.39 11.84
C ALA A 288 -5.54 11.67 12.03
N ILE A 289 -6.45 11.98 11.10
CA ILE A 289 -7.34 13.15 11.16
C ILE A 289 -8.18 13.13 12.44
N ARG A 290 -8.75 11.98 12.80
CA ARG A 290 -9.53 11.86 14.02
C ARG A 290 -8.69 12.02 15.28
N TYR A 291 -7.48 11.47 15.32
CA TYR A 291 -6.58 11.72 16.45
C TYR A 291 -6.15 13.19 16.51
N GLY A 292 -6.02 13.86 15.37
CA GLY A 292 -5.84 15.32 15.31
C GLY A 292 -7.03 16.08 15.91
N LYS A 293 -8.26 15.65 15.63
CA LYS A 293 -9.48 16.19 16.28
C LYS A 293 -9.50 15.94 17.78
N LEU A 294 -9.06 14.76 18.25
CA LEU A 294 -8.95 14.44 19.68
C LEU A 294 -7.98 15.39 20.39
N LEU A 295 -6.88 15.73 19.72
CA LEU A 295 -5.91 16.72 20.18
C LEU A 295 -6.39 18.17 19.93
N SER A 296 -7.49 18.40 19.22
CA SER A 296 -7.91 19.75 18.82
C SER A 296 -6.86 20.49 17.98
N LEU A 297 -6.17 19.77 17.09
CA LEU A 297 -5.26 20.38 16.12
C LEU A 297 -6.02 21.30 15.14
N ALA A 298 -5.30 22.29 14.60
CA ALA A 298 -5.83 23.16 13.57
C ALA A 298 -6.16 22.35 12.29
N LYS A 299 -7.01 22.91 11.44
CA LYS A 299 -7.28 22.33 10.12
C LYS A 299 -5.99 22.27 9.29
N GLN A 300 -5.90 21.28 8.40
CA GLN A 300 -4.75 21.08 7.52
C GLN A 300 -3.44 20.81 8.28
N PHE A 301 -3.51 20.24 9.48
CA PHE A 301 -2.31 19.97 10.29
C PHE A 301 -1.42 18.89 9.67
N LEU A 302 -1.96 18.03 8.79
CA LEU A 302 -1.17 17.01 8.12
C LEU A 302 -0.22 17.59 7.07
N ILE A 303 -0.49 18.80 6.54
CA ILE A 303 0.34 19.45 5.53
C ILE A 303 1.76 19.75 6.04
N PRO A 304 1.96 20.51 7.14
CA PRO A 304 3.31 20.76 7.66
C PRO A 304 4.00 19.47 8.13
N LEU A 305 3.26 18.46 8.62
CA LEU A 305 3.85 17.16 8.97
C LEU A 305 4.35 16.41 7.72
N THR A 306 3.55 16.41 6.65
CA THR A 306 3.92 15.79 5.38
C THR A 306 5.17 16.44 4.81
N GLN A 307 5.26 17.77 4.81
CA GLN A 307 6.45 18.49 4.35
C GLN A 307 7.70 18.07 5.14
N LYS A 308 7.58 17.86 6.46
CA LYS A 308 8.69 17.34 7.28
C LYS A 308 9.07 15.92 6.91
N VAL A 309 8.11 15.02 6.66
CA VAL A 309 8.41 13.66 6.17
C VAL A 309 9.17 13.75 4.84
N ILE A 310 8.70 14.57 3.90
CA ILE A 310 9.36 14.76 2.60
C ILE A 310 10.79 15.26 2.79
N GLU A 311 11.02 16.22 3.69
CA GLU A 311 12.36 16.74 3.96
C GLU A 311 13.29 15.71 4.61
N ILE A 312 12.79 14.84 5.50
CA ILE A 312 13.59 13.75 6.10
C ILE A 312 14.05 12.75 5.03
N TYR A 313 13.20 12.47 4.04
CA TYR A 313 13.41 11.36 3.10
C TYR A 313 13.85 11.76 1.68
N ARG A 314 13.84 13.05 1.32
CA ARG A 314 14.12 13.54 -0.04
C ARG A 314 15.43 13.05 -0.66
N ASP A 315 16.47 12.85 0.15
CA ASP A 315 17.79 12.44 -0.33
C ASP A 315 17.91 10.92 -0.46
N VAL A 316 17.14 10.17 0.33
CA VAL A 316 17.11 8.70 0.30
C VAL A 316 16.13 8.18 -0.76
N TYR A 317 14.98 8.84 -0.89
CA TYR A 317 13.90 8.52 -1.82
C TYR A 317 13.50 9.78 -2.61
N PRO A 318 14.24 10.16 -3.67
CA PRO A 318 13.98 11.36 -4.46
C PRO A 318 12.56 11.41 -5.05
N GLU A 319 11.93 10.25 -5.26
CA GLU A 319 10.55 10.16 -5.72
C GLU A 319 9.56 10.86 -4.78
N VAL A 320 9.82 10.84 -3.47
CA VAL A 320 8.99 11.50 -2.44
C VAL A 320 9.01 13.01 -2.62
N LYS A 321 10.18 13.59 -2.91
CA LYS A 321 10.31 15.02 -3.19
C LYS A 321 9.73 15.39 -4.56
N SER A 322 9.98 14.57 -5.58
CA SER A 322 9.49 14.83 -6.95
C SER A 322 7.97 14.87 -7.06
N LYS A 323 7.26 14.20 -6.14
CA LYS A 323 5.79 14.11 -6.09
C LYS A 323 5.17 14.94 -4.97
N GLU A 324 5.91 15.87 -4.38
CA GLU A 324 5.46 16.67 -3.23
C GLU A 324 4.10 17.32 -3.46
N GLU A 325 3.89 17.99 -4.60
CA GLU A 325 2.62 18.66 -4.91
C GLU A 325 1.43 17.69 -4.95
N GLU A 326 1.62 16.51 -5.55
CA GLU A 326 0.60 15.45 -5.60
C GLU A 326 0.31 14.92 -4.20
N ILE A 327 1.35 14.61 -3.42
CA ILE A 327 1.24 14.12 -2.04
C ILE A 327 0.45 15.09 -1.17
N LEU A 328 0.83 16.38 -1.17
CA LEU A 328 0.16 17.42 -0.40
C LEU A 328 -1.30 17.58 -0.83
N THR A 329 -1.56 17.58 -2.14
CA THR A 329 -2.91 17.72 -2.69
C THR A 329 -3.82 16.56 -2.26
N VAL A 330 -3.32 15.32 -2.33
CA VAL A 330 -4.10 14.14 -1.95
C VAL A 330 -4.44 14.15 -0.46
N ILE A 331 -3.46 14.46 0.40
CA ILE A 331 -3.64 14.52 1.85
C ILE A 331 -4.60 15.66 2.22
N GLN A 332 -4.41 16.86 1.66
CA GLN A 332 -5.28 18.00 1.90
C GLN A 332 -6.73 17.67 1.56
N ASN A 333 -6.97 17.10 0.37
CA ASN A 333 -8.31 16.77 -0.10
C ASN A 333 -8.99 15.74 0.81
N GLU A 334 -8.26 14.73 1.29
CA GLU A 334 -8.82 13.72 2.18
C GLU A 334 -9.09 14.27 3.59
N GLU A 335 -8.23 15.13 4.12
CA GLU A 335 -8.43 15.85 5.38
C GLU A 335 -9.68 16.73 5.32
N GLU A 336 -9.77 17.64 4.34
CA GLU A 336 -10.92 18.53 4.18
C GLU A 336 -12.23 17.78 3.94
N LYS A 337 -12.17 16.65 3.23
CA LYS A 337 -13.35 15.82 2.96
C LYS A 337 -13.83 15.13 4.22
N PHE A 338 -12.94 14.51 4.99
CA PHE A 338 -13.34 13.73 6.16
C PHE A 338 -13.68 14.63 7.35
N GLU A 339 -13.01 15.77 7.53
CA GLU A 339 -13.36 16.75 8.56
C GLU A 339 -14.82 17.19 8.51
N LYS A 340 -15.39 17.33 7.30
CA LYS A 340 -16.80 17.73 7.09
C LYS A 340 -17.78 16.71 7.67
N THR A 341 -17.44 15.42 7.65
CA THR A 341 -18.33 14.34 8.10
C THR A 341 -17.95 13.77 9.47
N LEU A 342 -16.75 14.07 9.96
CA LEU A 342 -16.20 13.53 11.21
C LEU A 342 -17.07 13.88 12.42
N GLU A 343 -17.46 15.14 12.58
CA GLU A 343 -18.22 15.54 13.78
C GLU A 343 -19.61 14.90 13.82
N GLU A 344 -20.32 14.88 12.69
CA GLU A 344 -21.62 14.25 12.56
C GLU A 344 -21.51 12.72 12.74
N GLY A 345 -20.53 12.08 12.12
CA GLY A 345 -20.31 10.64 12.27
C GLY A 345 -19.99 10.23 13.71
N LEU A 346 -19.20 11.03 14.45
CA LEU A 346 -18.96 10.80 15.88
C LEU A 346 -20.23 10.98 16.72
N LYS A 347 -21.12 11.90 16.35
CA LYS A 347 -22.44 12.07 17.01
C LYS A 347 -23.34 10.87 16.73
N GLU A 348 -23.39 10.39 15.49
CA GLU A 348 -24.19 9.21 15.13
C GLU A 348 -23.66 7.92 15.76
N LEU A 349 -22.33 7.74 15.85
CA LEU A 349 -21.73 6.60 16.56
C LEU A 349 -22.20 6.51 18.02
N LYS A 350 -22.33 7.65 18.71
CA LYS A 350 -22.82 7.70 20.10
C LYS A 350 -24.30 7.32 20.25
N LYS A 351 -25.08 7.35 19.16
CA LYS A 351 -26.51 6.98 19.17
C LYS A 351 -26.73 5.49 18.96
N LEU A 352 -25.70 4.73 18.58
CA LEU A 352 -25.80 3.30 18.33
C LEU A 352 -26.29 2.56 19.57
N LYS A 353 -27.35 1.78 19.40
CA LYS A 353 -28.00 1.05 20.49
C LYS A 353 -27.37 -0.33 20.65
N ARG A 354 -27.29 -0.77 21.90
CA ARG A 354 -26.97 -2.15 22.24
C ARG A 354 -28.11 -3.07 21.80
N ILE A 355 -27.78 -4.08 21.02
CA ILE A 355 -28.73 -5.10 20.51
C ILE A 355 -28.43 -6.51 21.02
N GLY A 356 -27.28 -6.72 21.70
CA GLY A 356 -26.90 -8.03 22.19
C GLY A 356 -25.57 -8.03 22.94
N LYS A 357 -24.92 -9.20 22.96
CA LYS A 357 -23.56 -9.40 23.43
C LYS A 357 -22.75 -10.14 22.37
N ILE A 358 -21.44 -9.93 22.35
CA ILE A 358 -20.47 -10.66 21.53
C ILE A 358 -19.28 -11.03 22.41
N GLU A 359 -18.72 -12.21 22.18
CA GLU A 359 -17.56 -12.72 22.90
C GLU A 359 -16.35 -12.66 21.98
N GLU A 360 -15.28 -12.01 22.41
CA GLU A 360 -13.98 -12.04 21.74
C GLU A 360 -12.95 -12.74 22.61
N VAL A 361 -12.10 -13.54 21.99
CA VAL A 361 -10.98 -14.19 22.65
C VAL A 361 -9.72 -13.37 22.36
N GLU A 362 -9.19 -12.70 23.38
CA GLU A 362 -7.96 -11.93 23.28
C GLU A 362 -6.93 -12.50 24.27
N GLY A 363 -5.79 -12.98 23.76
CA GLY A 363 -4.73 -13.58 24.59
C GLY A 363 -5.18 -14.78 25.43
N GLY A 364 -6.14 -15.57 24.93
CA GLY A 364 -6.70 -16.73 25.64
C GLY A 364 -7.72 -16.38 26.74
N LYS A 365 -8.14 -15.11 26.84
CA LYS A 365 -9.20 -14.67 27.75
C LYS A 365 -10.45 -14.27 26.96
N ILE A 366 -11.62 -14.71 27.42
CA ILE A 366 -12.91 -14.31 26.85
C ILE A 366 -13.27 -12.92 27.40
N LYS A 367 -13.39 -11.93 26.52
CA LYS A 367 -13.97 -10.62 26.80
C LYS A 367 -15.37 -10.55 26.23
N ILE A 368 -16.32 -10.09 27.04
CA ILE A 368 -17.71 -9.93 26.64
C ILE A 368 -17.98 -8.46 26.36
N PHE A 369 -18.37 -8.16 25.13
CA PHE A 369 -18.74 -6.82 24.69
C PHE A 369 -20.23 -6.73 24.42
N ASN A 370 -20.76 -5.51 24.48
CA ASN A 370 -22.12 -5.22 24.07
C ASN A 370 -22.17 -5.05 22.55
N ARG A 371 -22.99 -5.84 21.87
CA ARG A 371 -23.06 -5.80 20.41
C ARG A 371 -23.94 -4.66 19.91
N VAL A 372 -23.52 -3.97 18.85
CA VAL A 372 -24.33 -3.00 18.07
C VAL A 372 -24.70 -3.56 16.70
N SER A 373 -25.65 -2.92 16.02
CA SER A 373 -26.13 -3.32 14.69
C SER A 373 -25.05 -3.13 13.62
N ALA A 374 -24.71 -4.21 12.89
CA ALA A 374 -23.82 -4.15 11.74
C ALA A 374 -24.36 -3.25 10.63
N ARG A 375 -25.69 -3.24 10.42
CA ARG A 375 -26.35 -2.34 9.47
C ARG A 375 -26.17 -0.87 9.84
N ASP A 376 -26.28 -0.53 11.13
CA ASP A 376 -26.12 0.85 11.58
C ASP A 376 -24.64 1.27 11.52
N ALA A 377 -23.72 0.38 11.89
CA ALA A 377 -22.28 0.62 11.71
C ALA A 377 -21.93 0.79 10.21
N PHE A 378 -22.51 -0.03 9.34
CA PHE A 378 -22.36 0.10 7.89
C PHE A 378 -22.91 1.43 7.36
N TYR A 379 -24.03 1.91 7.91
CA TYR A 379 -24.53 3.25 7.62
C TYR A 379 -23.52 4.33 7.99
N ILE A 380 -22.82 4.21 9.13
CA ILE A 380 -21.75 5.14 9.51
C ILE A 380 -20.60 5.10 8.49
N TYR A 381 -20.17 3.91 8.11
CA TYR A 381 -19.12 3.70 7.10
C TYR A 381 -19.51 4.34 5.76
N GLN A 382 -20.70 4.04 5.25
CA GLN A 382 -21.16 4.49 3.93
C GLN A 382 -21.41 6.00 3.90
N THR A 383 -22.04 6.55 4.95
CA THR A 383 -22.56 7.92 4.96
C THR A 383 -21.51 8.92 5.42
N PHE A 384 -20.83 8.62 6.53
CA PHE A 384 -19.85 9.53 7.13
C PHE A 384 -18.41 9.15 6.81
N GLY A 385 -18.19 7.98 6.22
CA GLY A 385 -16.88 7.57 5.76
C GLY A 385 -15.98 7.00 6.86
N PHE A 386 -16.50 6.47 7.94
CA PHE A 386 -15.62 5.93 8.98
C PHE A 386 -15.20 4.53 8.59
N PRO A 387 -13.89 4.23 8.43
CA PRO A 387 -13.42 2.85 8.27
C PRO A 387 -13.95 1.96 9.41
N LEU A 388 -14.20 0.68 9.13
CA LEU A 388 -14.74 -0.26 10.12
C LEU A 388 -13.89 -0.28 11.41
N GLU A 389 -12.58 -0.30 11.25
CA GLU A 389 -11.63 -0.43 12.35
C GLU A 389 -11.65 0.84 13.24
N MET A 390 -11.91 2.00 12.63
CA MET A 390 -12.12 3.24 13.35
C MET A 390 -13.46 3.25 14.10
N ILE A 391 -14.50 2.63 13.54
CA ILE A 391 -15.79 2.43 14.22
C ILE A 391 -15.58 1.50 15.43
N GLN A 392 -14.89 0.37 15.24
CA GLN A 392 -14.57 -0.58 16.32
C GLN A 392 -13.74 0.09 17.42
N GLU A 393 -12.69 0.83 17.07
CA GLU A 393 -11.85 1.57 18.02
C GLU A 393 -12.66 2.55 18.88
N GLU A 394 -13.67 3.21 18.29
CA GLU A 394 -14.50 4.17 19.01
C GLU A 394 -15.61 3.51 19.85
N LEU A 395 -16.15 2.40 19.39
CA LEU A 395 -17.11 1.58 20.15
C LEU A 395 -16.46 0.91 21.37
N ALA A 396 -15.24 0.39 21.21
CA ALA A 396 -14.51 -0.34 22.25
C ALA A 396 -14.33 0.49 23.54
N LYS A 397 -14.23 1.83 23.43
CA LYS A 397 -14.14 2.74 24.58
C LYS A 397 -15.33 2.67 25.53
N ASN A 398 -16.49 2.27 25.03
CA ASN A 398 -17.72 2.11 25.81
C ASN A 398 -18.11 0.63 25.96
N ALA A 399 -17.13 -0.29 25.78
CA ALA A 399 -17.34 -1.74 25.77
C ALA A 399 -18.42 -2.19 24.76
N LEU A 400 -18.48 -1.50 23.61
CA LEU A 400 -19.33 -1.86 22.47
C LEU A 400 -18.48 -2.47 21.36
N LEU A 401 -19.07 -3.37 20.58
CA LEU A 401 -18.46 -3.93 19.37
C LEU A 401 -19.50 -4.15 18.27
N VAL A 402 -19.01 -4.12 17.03
CA VAL A 402 -19.74 -4.55 15.85
C VAL A 402 -19.13 -5.86 15.37
N ASP A 403 -19.99 -6.81 14.98
CA ASP A 403 -19.57 -8.06 14.38
C ASP A 403 -18.99 -7.80 12.98
N GLU A 404 -17.75 -8.24 12.76
CA GLU A 404 -17.05 -8.00 11.50
C GLU A 404 -17.66 -8.81 10.34
N GLU A 405 -18.06 -10.06 10.57
CA GLU A 405 -18.64 -10.91 9.53
C GLU A 405 -19.95 -10.32 9.03
N GLU A 406 -20.82 -9.91 9.94
CA GLU A 406 -22.09 -9.26 9.58
C GLU A 406 -21.88 -7.90 8.89
N PHE A 407 -20.87 -7.13 9.31
CA PHE A 407 -20.53 -5.89 8.62
C PHE A 407 -20.08 -6.17 7.18
N GLN A 408 -19.26 -7.21 6.97
CA GLN A 408 -18.84 -7.64 5.63
C GLN A 408 -20.02 -8.14 4.79
N GLU A 409 -21.03 -8.77 5.39
CA GLU A 409 -22.27 -9.11 4.69
C GLU A 409 -23.02 -7.86 4.20
N GLU A 410 -23.19 -6.84 5.06
CA GLU A 410 -23.81 -5.57 4.66
C GLU A 410 -23.00 -4.87 3.57
N PHE A 411 -21.67 -4.91 3.66
CA PHE A 411 -20.77 -4.41 2.64
C PHE A 411 -20.92 -5.16 1.30
N LYS A 412 -20.99 -6.49 1.33
CA LYS A 412 -21.23 -7.31 0.13
C LYS A 412 -22.59 -7.02 -0.49
N LYS A 413 -23.66 -6.93 0.30
CA LYS A 413 -25.00 -6.54 -0.18
C LYS A 413 -24.95 -5.18 -0.87
N HIS A 414 -24.26 -4.20 -0.30
CA HIS A 414 -24.08 -2.89 -0.91
C HIS A 414 -23.25 -2.94 -2.20
N GLN A 415 -22.20 -3.76 -2.24
CA GLN A 415 -21.42 -4.00 -3.45
C GLN A 415 -22.26 -4.65 -4.54
N GLU A 416 -23.10 -5.63 -4.21
CA GLU A 416 -24.00 -6.31 -5.14
C GLU A 416 -25.06 -5.36 -5.68
N ILE A 417 -25.66 -4.51 -4.85
CA ILE A 417 -26.59 -3.45 -5.31
C ILE A 417 -25.86 -2.47 -6.24
N SER A 418 -24.64 -2.07 -5.87
CA SER A 418 -23.80 -1.22 -6.71
C SER A 418 -23.40 -1.93 -8.01
N ARG A 419 -23.14 -3.25 -7.95
CA ARG A 419 -22.75 -4.12 -9.06
C ARG A 419 -23.90 -4.43 -10.01
N ALA A 420 -25.12 -4.68 -9.53
CA ALA A 420 -26.32 -4.81 -10.35
C ALA A 420 -26.67 -3.47 -11.04
N GLY A 421 -26.39 -2.35 -10.36
CA GLY A 421 -26.35 -1.03 -10.96
C GLY A 421 -25.12 -0.76 -11.85
N VAL A 422 -24.15 -1.68 -11.92
CA VAL A 422 -22.93 -1.68 -12.75
C VAL A 422 -23.01 -2.72 -13.91
N GLU A 423 -23.73 -3.83 -13.80
CA GLU A 423 -24.02 -4.79 -14.87
C GLU A 423 -24.99 -4.18 -15.89
N ASN A 424 -25.94 -3.37 -15.43
CA ASN A 424 -26.69 -2.42 -16.29
C ASN A 424 -25.85 -1.23 -16.81
N LYS A 425 -24.54 -1.27 -16.61
CA LYS A 425 -23.55 -0.19 -16.78
C LYS A 425 -22.24 -0.74 -17.39
N PHE A 426 -22.17 -2.02 -17.75
CA PHE A 426 -21.15 -2.57 -18.63
C PHE A 426 -21.90 -3.52 -19.54
N GLY A 427 -22.69 -2.94 -20.43
CA GLY A 427 -23.05 -3.63 -21.65
C GLY A 427 -21.76 -3.80 -22.44
N GLY A 428 -21.05 -4.90 -22.21
CA GLY A 428 -20.14 -5.42 -23.22
C GLY A 428 -20.95 -5.46 -24.51
N VAL A 429 -20.47 -4.79 -25.54
CA VAL A 429 -21.13 -4.75 -26.85
C VAL A 429 -21.37 -6.21 -27.24
N GLY A 430 -22.60 -6.67 -27.02
CA GLY A 430 -23.06 -7.96 -27.51
C GLY A 430 -22.81 -7.96 -29.01
N LYS A 431 -22.61 -9.14 -29.59
CA LYS A 431 -22.29 -9.38 -31.00
C LYS A 431 -23.33 -8.87 -32.03
N GLU A 432 -24.19 -7.92 -31.65
CA GLU A 432 -25.19 -7.23 -32.45
C GLU A 432 -24.95 -5.71 -32.46
N ALA A 433 -23.72 -5.28 -32.74
CA ALA A 433 -23.38 -3.86 -32.78
C ALA A 433 -23.85 -3.19 -34.08
N GLY A 434 -24.92 -2.41 -34.01
CA GLY A 434 -25.35 -1.53 -35.11
C GLY A 434 -24.44 -0.32 -35.30
N GLU A 435 -24.61 0.38 -36.44
CA GLU A 435 -23.83 1.57 -36.85
C GLU A 435 -23.74 2.66 -35.76
N THR A 436 -24.80 2.85 -34.98
CA THR A 436 -24.84 3.83 -33.87
C THR A 436 -23.86 3.51 -32.75
N SER A 437 -23.65 2.21 -32.44
CA SER A 437 -22.69 1.80 -31.41
C SER A 437 -21.26 2.11 -31.84
N ALA A 438 -20.94 1.88 -33.12
CA ALA A 438 -19.63 2.18 -33.69
C ALA A 438 -19.31 3.70 -33.65
N LYS A 439 -20.31 4.54 -33.93
CA LYS A 439 -20.19 6.01 -33.81
C LYS A 439 -19.92 6.45 -32.37
N LEU A 440 -20.72 5.98 -31.41
CA LEU A 440 -20.54 6.30 -29.99
C LEU A 440 -19.21 5.79 -29.43
N HIS A 441 -18.72 4.66 -29.94
CA HIS A 441 -17.42 4.13 -29.56
C HIS A 441 -16.27 5.00 -30.05
N THR A 442 -16.34 5.45 -31.31
CA THR A 442 -15.37 6.40 -31.87
C THR A 442 -15.39 7.74 -31.12
N ALA A 443 -16.58 8.21 -30.74
CA ALA A 443 -16.73 9.41 -29.92
C ALA A 443 -16.11 9.25 -28.51
N THR A 444 -16.11 8.04 -27.96
CA THR A 444 -15.47 7.74 -26.67
C THR A 444 -13.95 7.93 -26.74
N HIS A 445 -13.30 7.45 -27.81
CA HIS A 445 -11.86 7.64 -28.03
C HIS A 445 -11.50 9.13 -28.21
N LEU A 446 -12.30 9.87 -29.00
CA LEU A 446 -12.12 11.32 -29.16
C LEU A 446 -12.26 12.08 -27.84
N LEU A 447 -13.28 11.75 -27.05
CA LEU A 447 -13.49 12.36 -25.74
C LEU A 447 -12.29 12.11 -24.82
N HIS A 448 -11.79 10.89 -24.76
CA HIS A 448 -10.65 10.54 -23.93
C HIS A 448 -9.38 11.29 -24.35
N ALA A 449 -9.07 11.34 -25.65
CA ALA A 449 -7.92 12.07 -26.16
C ALA A 449 -8.01 13.58 -25.87
N VAL A 450 -9.19 14.17 -26.04
CA VAL A 450 -9.45 15.59 -25.71
C VAL A 450 -9.28 15.85 -24.22
N LEU A 451 -9.78 14.97 -23.35
CA LEU A 451 -9.60 15.10 -21.90
C LEU A 451 -8.10 15.08 -21.53
N ARG A 452 -7.31 14.18 -22.14
CA ARG A 452 -5.86 14.12 -21.95
C ARG A 452 -5.14 15.36 -22.48
N GLN A 453 -5.61 15.92 -23.60
CA GLN A 453 -5.06 17.15 -24.17
C GLN A 453 -5.31 18.36 -23.25
N ILE A 454 -6.49 18.46 -22.65
CA ILE A 454 -6.87 19.61 -21.82
C ILE A 454 -6.33 19.49 -20.38
N PHE A 455 -6.36 18.28 -19.80
CA PHE A 455 -6.04 18.05 -18.39
C PHE A 455 -4.72 17.31 -18.14
N GLY A 456 -4.01 16.94 -19.21
CA GLY A 456 -2.70 16.27 -19.15
C GLY A 456 -2.75 14.75 -19.32
N GLY A 457 -1.60 14.17 -19.66
CA GLY A 457 -1.43 12.73 -19.95
C GLY A 457 -1.68 11.78 -18.78
N ASN A 458 -1.92 12.32 -17.57
CA ASN A 458 -2.24 11.55 -16.37
C ASN A 458 -3.73 11.18 -16.28
N VAL A 459 -4.59 11.75 -17.14
CA VAL A 459 -5.99 11.31 -17.23
C VAL A 459 -6.04 9.88 -17.77
N LYS A 460 -6.53 8.97 -16.94
CA LYS A 460 -6.73 7.56 -17.24
C LYS A 460 -8.22 7.26 -17.34
N GLN A 461 -8.58 6.35 -18.25
CA GLN A 461 -9.91 5.76 -18.27
C GLN A 461 -10.11 4.88 -17.02
N MET A 462 -11.21 5.14 -16.30
CA MET A 462 -11.62 4.41 -15.10
C MET A 462 -12.83 3.51 -15.35
N GLY A 463 -13.53 3.70 -16.48
CA GLY A 463 -14.68 2.93 -16.89
C GLY A 463 -15.33 3.54 -18.14
N SER A 464 -16.00 2.71 -18.94
CA SER A 464 -16.77 3.17 -20.10
C SER A 464 -17.94 2.24 -20.35
N ASP A 465 -19.02 2.77 -20.92
CA ASP A 465 -20.24 2.04 -21.26
C ASP A 465 -20.95 2.74 -22.41
N ILE A 466 -21.37 1.98 -23.40
CA ILE A 466 -22.01 2.47 -24.61
C ILE A 466 -23.33 1.74 -24.76
N THR A 467 -24.42 2.50 -24.88
CA THR A 467 -25.74 1.97 -25.21
C THR A 467 -26.16 2.45 -26.58
N ALA A 468 -27.32 1.99 -27.09
CA ALA A 468 -27.87 2.46 -28.36
C ALA A 468 -28.17 3.97 -28.40
N GLN A 469 -28.21 4.65 -27.25
CA GLN A 469 -28.65 6.04 -27.13
C GLN A 469 -27.60 7.00 -26.59
N ARG A 470 -26.57 6.51 -25.87
CA ARG A 470 -25.59 7.36 -25.18
C ARG A 470 -24.28 6.63 -24.91
N LEU A 471 -23.24 7.40 -24.64
CA LEU A 471 -22.01 6.93 -24.03
C LEU A 471 -21.85 7.46 -22.60
N ARG A 472 -21.19 6.68 -21.77
CA ARG A 472 -20.70 7.04 -20.44
C ARG A 472 -19.20 6.82 -20.42
N PHE A 473 -18.47 7.81 -19.93
CA PHE A 473 -17.03 7.76 -19.80
C PHE A 473 -16.59 8.22 -18.41
N ASP A 474 -15.90 7.35 -17.70
CA ASP A 474 -15.36 7.60 -16.37
C ASP A 474 -13.85 7.77 -16.47
N PHE A 475 -13.32 8.84 -15.89
CA PHE A 475 -11.91 9.21 -16.02
C PHE A 475 -11.32 9.74 -14.71
N SER A 476 -10.02 9.56 -14.53
CA SER A 476 -9.31 10.02 -13.34
C SER A 476 -9.14 11.54 -13.39
N TYR A 477 -9.82 12.24 -12.50
CA TYR A 477 -9.71 13.68 -12.36
C TYR A 477 -10.13 14.09 -10.94
N PRO A 478 -9.32 14.90 -10.22
CA PRO A 478 -9.48 15.07 -8.77
C PRO A 478 -10.66 15.95 -8.38
N ARG A 479 -11.12 16.83 -9.27
CA ARG A 479 -12.19 17.81 -8.98
C ARG A 479 -13.32 17.79 -10.01
N LYS A 480 -14.38 18.53 -9.73
CA LYS A 480 -15.46 18.78 -10.70
C LYS A 480 -14.92 19.65 -11.86
N MET A 481 -15.35 19.35 -13.09
CA MET A 481 -15.07 20.21 -14.24
C MET A 481 -15.87 21.52 -14.14
N THR A 482 -15.27 22.65 -14.50
CA THR A 482 -16.01 23.91 -14.63
C THR A 482 -16.89 23.89 -15.87
N THR A 483 -17.88 24.79 -15.92
CA THR A 483 -18.76 24.94 -17.09
C THR A 483 -17.96 25.26 -18.36
N GLU A 484 -16.92 26.08 -18.23
CA GLU A 484 -16.00 26.45 -19.30
C GLU A 484 -15.18 25.25 -19.78
N GLU A 485 -14.71 24.41 -18.86
CA GLU A 485 -13.97 23.18 -19.19
C GLU A 485 -14.87 22.17 -19.92
N ILE A 486 -16.10 21.97 -19.45
CA ILE A 486 -17.09 21.10 -20.12
C ILE A 486 -17.35 21.62 -21.54
N LYS A 487 -17.56 22.92 -21.69
CA LYS A 487 -17.76 23.55 -23.00
C LYS A 487 -16.53 23.35 -23.89
N LYS A 488 -15.33 23.59 -23.37
CA LYS A 488 -14.06 23.43 -24.12
C LYS A 488 -13.85 21.99 -24.58
N VAL A 489 -14.13 21.00 -23.73
CA VAL A 489 -14.07 19.57 -24.10
C VAL A 489 -15.05 19.28 -25.23
N GLN A 490 -16.31 19.69 -25.09
CA GLN A 490 -17.34 19.47 -26.11
C GLN A 490 -16.99 20.14 -27.44
N ASP A 491 -16.53 21.39 -27.41
CA ASP A 491 -16.15 22.16 -28.60
C ASP A 491 -14.98 21.50 -29.32
N LEU A 492 -13.98 21.01 -28.58
CA LEU A 492 -12.81 20.35 -29.17
C LEU A 492 -13.15 18.98 -29.75
N VAL A 493 -14.01 18.18 -29.10
CA VAL A 493 -14.51 16.93 -29.69
C VAL A 493 -15.24 17.21 -31.00
N ASN A 494 -16.14 18.21 -31.03
CA ASN A 494 -16.85 18.60 -32.25
C ASN A 494 -15.95 19.21 -33.32
N GLN A 495 -14.86 19.87 -32.94
CA GLN A 495 -13.84 20.30 -33.88
C GLN A 495 -13.21 19.08 -34.57
N LYS A 496 -12.81 18.05 -33.80
CA LYS A 496 -12.19 16.82 -34.34
C LYS A 496 -13.13 15.97 -35.17
N ILE A 497 -14.43 16.02 -34.88
CA ILE A 497 -15.47 15.47 -35.75
C ILE A 497 -15.49 16.19 -37.10
N ARG A 498 -15.49 17.54 -37.11
CA ARG A 498 -15.52 18.34 -38.34
C ARG A 498 -14.25 18.24 -39.18
N GLU A 499 -13.12 17.92 -38.56
CA GLU A 499 -11.86 17.66 -39.26
C GLU A 499 -11.89 16.35 -40.09
N ASP A 500 -12.93 15.51 -39.93
CA ASP A 500 -13.16 14.32 -40.75
C ASP A 500 -11.95 13.37 -40.78
N LEU A 501 -11.40 13.12 -39.60
CA LEU A 501 -10.22 12.28 -39.42
C LEU A 501 -10.55 10.83 -39.78
N LYS A 502 -9.62 10.17 -40.46
CA LYS A 502 -9.73 8.76 -40.79
C LYS A 502 -9.51 7.90 -39.54
N VAL A 503 -10.31 6.85 -39.39
CA VAL A 503 -10.16 5.83 -38.36
C VAL A 503 -9.52 4.60 -38.99
N GLU A 504 -8.32 4.25 -38.55
CA GLU A 504 -7.53 3.15 -39.09
C GLU A 504 -7.43 2.02 -38.08
N LYS A 505 -7.59 0.77 -38.56
CA LYS A 505 -7.48 -0.45 -37.77
C LYS A 505 -6.23 -1.20 -38.21
N GLU A 506 -5.38 -1.55 -37.25
CA GLU A 506 -4.18 -2.37 -37.45
C GLU A 506 -4.16 -3.52 -36.45
N GLU A 507 -3.60 -4.66 -36.85
CA GLU A 507 -3.32 -5.79 -35.95
C GLU A 507 -1.81 -5.96 -35.83
N MET A 508 -1.32 -5.98 -34.59
CA MET A 508 0.11 -6.05 -34.29
C MET A 508 0.34 -6.71 -32.93
N SER A 509 1.59 -6.97 -32.56
CA SER A 509 1.87 -7.50 -31.22
C SER A 509 1.59 -6.45 -30.14
N TYR A 510 1.26 -6.91 -28.93
CA TYR A 510 1.06 -6.00 -27.79
C TYR A 510 2.28 -5.09 -27.55
N GLU A 511 3.50 -5.64 -27.67
CA GLU A 511 4.73 -4.88 -27.45
C GLU A 511 4.94 -3.79 -28.51
N GLU A 512 4.67 -4.08 -29.78
CA GLU A 512 4.73 -3.10 -30.87
C GLU A 512 3.68 -1.99 -30.68
N ALA A 513 2.47 -2.34 -30.26
CA ALA A 513 1.41 -1.38 -30.00
C ALA A 513 1.81 -0.38 -28.91
N ILE A 514 2.33 -0.86 -27.77
CA ILE A 514 2.79 0.00 -26.67
C ILE A 514 3.98 0.85 -27.10
N LYS A 515 4.97 0.26 -27.79
CA LYS A 515 6.13 1.01 -28.31
C LYS A 515 5.73 2.09 -29.31
N GLY A 516 4.67 1.85 -30.08
CA GLY A 516 4.05 2.79 -31.03
C GLY A 516 3.16 3.85 -30.37
N GLY A 517 3.11 3.92 -29.04
CA GLY A 517 2.36 4.93 -28.29
C GLY A 517 0.89 4.62 -28.08
N ALA A 518 0.43 3.39 -28.33
CA ALA A 518 -0.95 3.01 -28.09
C ALA A 518 -1.27 2.97 -26.59
N LEU A 519 -2.40 3.53 -26.20
CA LEU A 519 -2.89 3.44 -24.83
C LEU A 519 -3.50 2.05 -24.57
N ALA A 520 -3.18 1.49 -23.41
CA ALA A 520 -3.71 0.24 -22.91
C ALA A 520 -4.24 0.43 -21.48
N PHE A 521 -5.47 -0.03 -21.23
CA PHE A 521 -6.16 0.28 -19.98
C PHE A 521 -6.15 -0.86 -18.95
N PHE A 522 -6.05 -2.12 -19.40
CA PHE A 522 -6.03 -3.29 -18.54
C PHE A 522 -4.99 -4.32 -19.02
N LYS A 523 -3.73 -4.17 -18.57
CA LYS A 523 -2.57 -4.96 -19.03
C LYS A 523 -2.76 -6.48 -18.94
N GLU A 524 -3.55 -6.95 -17.97
CA GLU A 524 -3.75 -8.37 -17.67
C GLU A 524 -4.72 -9.12 -18.61
N LYS A 525 -5.34 -8.44 -19.59
CA LYS A 525 -6.43 -9.01 -20.42
C LYS A 525 -6.15 -9.07 -21.92
N TYR A 526 -5.00 -8.60 -22.40
CA TYR A 526 -4.75 -8.53 -23.84
C TYR A 526 -4.07 -9.82 -24.36
N PRO A 527 -4.54 -10.39 -25.48
CA PRO A 527 -3.84 -11.46 -26.18
C PRO A 527 -2.51 -10.97 -26.79
N SER A 528 -1.66 -11.90 -27.24
CA SER A 528 -0.35 -11.59 -27.81
C SER A 528 -0.42 -10.70 -29.07
N VAL A 529 -1.47 -10.88 -29.88
CA VAL A 529 -1.82 -10.02 -31.00
C VAL A 529 -3.03 -9.19 -30.62
N VAL A 530 -2.93 -7.87 -30.77
CA VAL A 530 -3.97 -6.92 -30.40
C VAL A 530 -4.41 -6.11 -31.61
N THR A 531 -5.65 -5.62 -31.55
CA THR A 531 -6.17 -4.63 -32.50
C THR A 531 -5.93 -3.23 -31.96
N VAL A 532 -5.30 -2.38 -32.77
CA VAL A 532 -5.07 -0.96 -32.49
C VAL A 532 -5.93 -0.12 -33.42
N TYR A 533 -6.64 0.84 -32.84
CA TYR A 533 -7.37 1.86 -33.62
C TYR A 533 -6.66 3.20 -33.48
N SER A 534 -6.40 3.85 -34.62
CA SER A 534 -5.87 5.21 -34.70
C SER A 534 -6.91 6.14 -35.30
N ILE A 535 -7.15 7.31 -34.68
CA ILE A 535 -8.05 8.35 -35.18
C ILE A 535 -7.20 9.56 -35.52
N GLY A 536 -6.81 9.69 -36.80
CA GLY A 536 -5.76 10.63 -37.19
C GLY A 536 -4.54 10.56 -36.25
N ASP A 537 -4.02 11.73 -35.87
CA ASP A 537 -2.90 11.83 -34.92
C ASP A 537 -3.33 12.06 -33.46
N ILE A 538 -4.64 12.09 -33.18
CA ILE A 538 -5.14 12.50 -31.84
C ILE A 538 -5.31 11.34 -30.86
N SER A 539 -5.63 10.15 -31.35
CA SER A 539 -5.89 8.97 -30.51
C SER A 539 -5.31 7.73 -31.15
N LYS A 540 -4.64 6.90 -30.33
CA LYS A 540 -4.15 5.57 -30.69
C LYS A 540 -4.37 4.65 -29.48
N GLU A 541 -5.27 3.69 -29.60
CA GLU A 541 -5.71 2.87 -28.45
C GLU A 541 -5.88 1.40 -28.84
N ILE A 542 -5.55 0.49 -27.92
CA ILE A 542 -5.83 -0.93 -28.09
C ILE A 542 -7.31 -1.18 -27.81
N CYS A 543 -8.07 -1.58 -28.83
CA CYS A 543 -9.51 -1.76 -28.72
C CYS A 543 -10.05 -2.83 -29.67
N ALA A 544 -11.04 -3.61 -29.21
CA ALA A 544 -11.64 -4.72 -29.94
C ALA A 544 -13.09 -4.48 -30.40
N GLY A 545 -13.68 -3.33 -30.06
CA GLY A 545 -15.05 -3.01 -30.48
C GLY A 545 -15.12 -2.40 -31.89
N PRO A 546 -16.34 -2.17 -32.40
CA PRO A 546 -16.54 -1.54 -33.71
C PRO A 546 -16.32 -0.03 -33.65
N HIS A 547 -15.86 0.55 -34.76
CA HIS A 547 -15.66 1.99 -34.92
C HIS A 547 -16.24 2.49 -36.24
N ALA A 548 -16.59 3.78 -36.28
CA ALA A 548 -16.91 4.49 -37.50
C ALA A 548 -15.66 4.60 -38.39
N LYS A 549 -15.82 4.78 -39.71
CA LYS A 549 -14.66 4.85 -40.61
C LYS A 549 -14.02 6.23 -40.58
N ARG A 550 -14.82 7.27 -40.33
CA ARG A 550 -14.35 8.66 -40.24
C ARG A 550 -15.06 9.42 -39.13
N THR A 551 -14.40 10.44 -38.58
CA THR A 551 -14.98 11.23 -37.48
C THR A 551 -16.17 12.09 -37.91
N SER A 552 -16.32 12.41 -39.20
CA SER A 552 -17.49 13.14 -39.73
C SER A 552 -18.79 12.32 -39.65
N GLU A 553 -18.70 10.99 -39.60
CA GLU A 553 -19.86 10.10 -39.51
C GLU A 553 -20.57 10.19 -38.15
N LEU A 554 -19.93 10.81 -37.15
CA LEU A 554 -20.40 10.86 -35.76
C LEU A 554 -21.55 11.85 -35.55
N GLY A 555 -21.77 12.81 -36.45
CA GLY A 555 -22.75 13.89 -36.22
C GLY A 555 -22.27 14.88 -35.16
N LEU A 556 -23.16 15.39 -34.31
CA LEU A 556 -22.83 16.37 -33.28
C LEU A 556 -22.66 15.72 -31.90
N PHE A 557 -21.51 15.91 -31.25
CA PHE A 557 -21.26 15.43 -29.90
C PHE A 557 -21.76 16.41 -28.84
N ARG A 558 -22.59 15.93 -27.90
CA ARG A 558 -23.12 16.75 -26.80
C ARG A 558 -22.94 16.07 -25.45
N ILE A 559 -22.35 16.78 -24.49
CA ILE A 559 -22.27 16.35 -23.09
C ILE A 559 -23.60 16.68 -22.41
N ILE A 560 -24.28 15.64 -21.92
CA ILE A 560 -25.53 15.79 -21.17
C ILE A 560 -25.25 16.10 -19.70
N LYS A 561 -24.28 15.40 -19.12
CA LYS A 561 -24.02 15.48 -17.68
C LYS A 561 -22.57 15.17 -17.36
N GLU A 562 -22.04 15.91 -16.41
CA GLU A 562 -20.77 15.63 -15.73
C GLU A 562 -21.06 15.46 -14.22
N GLU A 563 -20.57 14.37 -13.62
CA GLU A 563 -20.80 14.08 -12.20
C GLU A 563 -19.64 13.28 -11.57
N SER A 564 -19.61 13.25 -10.24
CA SER A 564 -18.67 12.39 -9.51
C SER A 564 -19.08 10.92 -9.63
N SER A 565 -18.14 10.03 -9.94
CA SER A 565 -18.37 8.57 -9.90
C SER A 565 -17.60 7.87 -8.77
N GLY A 566 -16.78 8.59 -8.02
CA GLY A 566 -15.93 8.06 -6.95
C GLY A 566 -14.89 9.08 -6.53
N ALA A 567 -14.13 8.78 -5.48
CA ALA A 567 -12.99 9.62 -5.11
C ALA A 567 -11.95 9.63 -6.25
N GLY A 568 -11.59 10.83 -6.73
CA GLY A 568 -10.65 11.00 -7.85
C GLY A 568 -11.17 10.57 -9.22
N VAL A 569 -12.47 10.24 -9.36
CA VAL A 569 -13.06 9.75 -10.61
C VAL A 569 -14.29 10.58 -11.00
N ARG A 570 -14.26 11.12 -12.21
CA ARG A 570 -15.36 11.90 -12.82
C ARG A 570 -16.01 11.09 -13.92
N ARG A 571 -17.29 11.38 -14.18
CA ARG A 571 -18.12 10.71 -15.17
C ARG A 571 -18.76 11.73 -16.10
N ILE A 572 -18.58 11.54 -17.40
CA ILE A 572 -19.30 12.23 -18.45
C ILE A 572 -20.34 11.28 -19.05
N ARG A 573 -21.55 11.77 -19.24
CA ARG A 573 -22.55 11.16 -20.13
C ARG A 573 -22.75 12.06 -21.33
N ALA A 574 -22.66 11.49 -22.53
CA ALA A 574 -22.77 12.23 -23.78
C ALA A 574 -23.54 11.44 -24.83
N ILE A 575 -23.99 12.14 -25.87
CA ILE A 575 -24.72 11.58 -27.01
C ILE A 575 -24.16 12.13 -28.31
N LEU A 576 -24.58 11.50 -29.41
CA LEU A 576 -24.40 11.98 -30.77
C LEU A 576 -25.79 12.37 -31.34
N GLU A 577 -25.86 13.52 -31.99
CA GLU A 577 -27.07 14.08 -32.64
C GLU A 577 -26.92 14.19 -34.16
#